data_AF-A0A293MRA1-F1
#
_entry.id   AF-A0A293MRA1-F1
#
_cell.length_a   1.000
_cell.length_b   1.000
_cell.length_c   1.000
_cell.angle_alpha   90.00
_cell.angle_beta   90.00
_cell.angle_gamma   90.00
#
_symmetry.space_group_name_H-M   'P 1'
#
loop_
_entity.id
_entity.type
_entity.pdbx_description
1 polymer ?
#
loop_
_entity_poly.entity_id
_entity_poly.type
_entity_poly.pdbx_seq_one_letter_code
_entity_poly.pdbx_strand_id
1 'polypeptide(L)'
;MKLKELEDIEKDVATALQSAGQACLELSREKPSMKQVESNTSTFLKTLQNVESGLTKHFLYLTQVSTVQPHEGSCYAASPGTCAVTHE
;
A
#
# COMPACT_ATOMS: atom_id res chain seq x y z
N MET A 1 -6.95 9.04 -3.69
CA MET A 1 -5.70 8.57 -4.34
C MET A 1 -5.03 7.47 -3.53
N LYS A 2 -4.69 7.69 -2.24
CA LYS A 2 -4.13 6.64 -1.33
C LYS A 2 -5.01 5.40 -1.13
N LEU A 3 -6.32 5.61 -0.95
CA LEU A 3 -7.27 4.50 -0.80
C LEU A 3 -7.34 3.65 -2.07
N LYS A 4 -7.27 4.29 -3.25
CA LYS A 4 -7.24 3.62 -4.56
C LYS A 4 -5.98 2.76 -4.72
N GLU A 5 -4.82 3.23 -4.26
CA GLU A 5 -3.57 2.45 -4.27
C GLU A 5 -3.70 1.18 -3.40
N LEU A 6 -4.36 1.28 -2.24
CA LEU A 6 -4.64 0.10 -1.41
C LEU A 6 -5.66 -0.86 -2.04
N GLU A 7 -6.71 -0.33 -2.67
CA GLU A 7 -7.67 -1.14 -3.44
C GLU A 7 -7.01 -1.88 -4.60
N ASP A 8 -6.04 -1.24 -5.28
CA ASP A 8 -5.29 -1.87 -6.37
C ASP A 8 -4.31 -2.93 -5.83
N ILE A 9 -3.69 -2.71 -4.67
CA ILE A 9 -2.90 -3.75 -3.96
C ILE A 9 -3.79 -4.94 -3.57
N GLU A 10 -5.01 -4.70 -3.11
CA GLU A 10 -5.95 -5.78 -2.75
C GLU A 10 -6.35 -6.62 -3.96
N LYS A 11 -6.58 -5.99 -5.12
CA LYS A 11 -6.82 -6.71 -6.38
C LYS A 11 -5.60 -7.52 -6.82
N ASP A 12 -4.40 -6.98 -6.64
CA ASP A 12 -3.16 -7.69 -6.94
C ASP A 12 -3.01 -8.91 -6.02
N VAL A 13 -3.33 -8.81 -4.73
CA VAL A 13 -3.35 -9.98 -3.82
C VAL A 13 -4.33 -11.04 -4.31
N ALA A 14 -5.55 -10.66 -4.67
CA ALA A 14 -6.55 -11.60 -5.19
C ALA A 14 -6.06 -12.28 -6.48
N THR A 15 -5.44 -11.52 -7.37
CA THR A 15 -4.88 -12.02 -8.63
C THR A 15 -3.72 -12.99 -8.38
N ALA A 16 -2.82 -12.69 -7.44
CA ALA A 16 -1.72 -13.57 -7.08
C ALA A 16 -2.24 -14.92 -6.56
N LEU A 17 -3.20 -14.90 -5.63
CA LEU A 17 -3.84 -16.11 -5.11
C LEU A 17 -4.52 -16.92 -6.21
N GLN A 18 -5.25 -16.25 -7.10
CA GLN A 18 -5.90 -16.91 -8.24
C GLN A 18 -4.86 -17.59 -9.15
N SER A 19 -3.79 -16.90 -9.54
CA SER A 19 -2.74 -17.46 -10.39
C SER A 19 -2.04 -18.64 -9.72
N ALA A 20 -1.74 -18.56 -8.42
CA ALA A 20 -1.18 -19.69 -7.66
C ALA A 20 -2.15 -20.89 -7.65
N GLY A 21 -3.43 -20.65 -7.39
CA GLY A 21 -4.45 -21.69 -7.42
C GLY A 21 -4.58 -22.36 -8.79
N GLN A 22 -4.52 -21.58 -9.88
CA GLN A 22 -4.54 -22.11 -11.24
C GLN A 22 -3.29 -22.93 -11.57
N ALA A 23 -2.10 -22.53 -11.10
CA ALA A 23 -0.89 -23.33 -11.25
C ALA A 23 -1.00 -24.68 -10.53
N CYS A 24 -1.48 -24.68 -9.28
CA CYS A 24 -1.71 -25.91 -8.51
C CYS A 24 -2.77 -26.81 -9.16
N LEU A 25 -3.88 -26.23 -9.65
CA LEU A 25 -4.93 -26.97 -10.33
C LEU A 25 -4.42 -27.62 -11.62
N GLU A 26 -3.61 -26.91 -12.40
CA GLU A 26 -2.99 -27.47 -13.61
C GLU A 26 -2.07 -28.65 -13.28
N LEU A 27 -1.24 -28.51 -12.24
CA LEU A 27 -0.35 -29.57 -11.76
C LEU A 27 -1.09 -30.82 -11.27
N SER A 28 -2.33 -30.68 -10.80
CA SER A 28 -3.15 -31.81 -10.35
C SER A 28 -3.77 -32.65 -11.47
N ARG A 29 -3.65 -32.23 -12.74
CA ARG A 29 -4.19 -32.98 -13.88
C ARG A 29 -3.36 -34.23 -14.17
N GLU A 30 -3.98 -35.23 -14.80
CA GLU A 30 -3.28 -36.43 -15.27
C GLU A 30 -2.14 -36.12 -16.25
N LYS A 31 -2.33 -35.08 -17.09
CA LYS A 31 -1.33 -34.55 -18.03
C LYS A 31 -1.23 -33.03 -17.91
N PRO A 32 -0.43 -32.51 -16.96
CA PRO A 32 -0.28 -31.07 -16.77
C PRO A 32 0.36 -30.38 -17.98
N SER A 33 -0.14 -29.19 -18.31
CA SER A 33 0.51 -28.29 -19.27
C SER A 33 1.56 -27.44 -18.55
N MET A 34 2.83 -27.81 -18.67
CA MET A 34 3.94 -27.08 -18.03
C MET A 34 4.01 -25.61 -18.49
N LYS A 35 3.65 -25.33 -19.74
CA LYS A 35 3.55 -23.95 -20.25
C LYS A 35 2.51 -23.11 -19.47
N GLN A 36 1.38 -23.71 -19.10
CA GLN A 36 0.36 -23.02 -18.29
C GLN A 36 0.80 -22.87 -16.84
N VAL A 37 1.45 -23.89 -16.27
CA VAL A 37 2.05 -23.82 -14.92
C VAL A 37 3.06 -22.68 -14.84
N GLU A 38 3.99 -22.60 -15.78
CA GLU A 38 5.01 -21.54 -15.84
C GLU A 38 4.37 -20.16 -16.03
N SER A 39 3.39 -20.04 -16.92
CA SER A 39 2.66 -18.78 -17.13
C SER A 39 1.98 -18.31 -15.84
N ASN A 40 1.23 -19.18 -15.17
CA ASN A 40 0.52 -18.86 -13.94
C ASN A 40 1.50 -18.54 -12.79
N THR A 41 2.61 -19.28 -12.70
CA THR A 41 3.66 -19.03 -11.70
C THR A 41 4.36 -17.69 -11.94
N SER A 42 4.61 -17.34 -13.21
CA SER A 42 5.19 -16.05 -13.59
C SER A 42 4.26 -14.89 -13.24
N THR A 43 2.95 -15.02 -13.53
CA THR A 43 1.96 -14.04 -13.11
C THR A 43 1.91 -13.91 -11.58
N PHE A 44 1.87 -15.03 -10.84
CA PHE A 44 1.92 -15.01 -9.38
C PHE A 44 3.14 -14.23 -8.85
N LEU A 45 4.34 -14.55 -9.33
CA LEU A 45 5.57 -13.88 -8.89
C LEU A 45 5.55 -12.38 -9.19
N LYS A 46 5.17 -12.00 -10.41
CA LYS A 46 5.11 -10.60 -10.82
C LYS A 46 4.11 -9.80 -9.99
N THR A 47 2.92 -10.36 -9.77
CA THR A 47 1.89 -9.70 -8.99
C THR A 47 2.28 -9.61 -7.51
N LEU A 48 2.93 -10.64 -6.96
CA LEU A 48 3.44 -10.60 -5.59
C LEU A 48 4.51 -9.51 -5.39
N GLN A 49 5.40 -9.33 -6.37
CA GLN A 49 6.37 -8.23 -6.37
C GLN A 49 5.70 -6.85 -6.38
N ASN A 50 4.60 -6.70 -7.12
CA ASN A 50 3.83 -5.46 -7.13
C ASN A 50 3.20 -5.17 -5.75
N VAL A 51 2.61 -6.19 -5.12
CA VAL A 51 2.07 -6.09 -3.75
C VAL A 51 3.16 -5.65 -2.77
N GLU A 52 4.31 -6.32 -2.77
CA GLU A 52 5.43 -5.98 -1.90
C GLU A 52 5.92 -4.53 -2.09
N SER A 53 6.10 -4.12 -3.36
CA SER A 53 6.52 -2.75 -3.68
C SER A 53 5.48 -1.71 -3.26
N GLY A 54 4.20 -1.99 -3.50
CA GLY A 54 3.08 -1.12 -3.12
C GLY A 54 2.99 -0.92 -1.62
N LEU A 55 3.05 -2.01 -0.85
CA LEU A 55 3.04 -1.97 0.61
C LEU A 55 4.26 -1.26 1.17
N THR A 56 5.46 -1.48 0.61
CA THR A 56 6.68 -0.78 1.02
C THR A 56 6.54 0.74 0.85
N LYS A 57 6.00 1.20 -0.28
CA LYS A 57 5.73 2.63 -0.50
C LYS A 57 4.74 3.19 0.53
N HIS A 58 3.70 2.43 0.85
CA HIS A 58 2.72 2.81 1.89
C HIS A 58 3.35 2.89 3.28
N PHE A 59 4.20 1.92 3.65
CA PHE A 59 4.92 1.92 4.91
C PHE A 59 5.84 3.14 5.04
N LEU A 60 6.63 3.43 3.99
CA LEU A 60 7.52 4.60 3.96
C LEU A 60 6.74 5.90 4.06
N TYR A 61 5.61 6.00 3.35
CA TYR A 61 4.73 7.15 3.46
C TYR A 61 4.21 7.32 4.89
N LEU A 62 3.62 6.27 5.49
CA LEU A 62 3.10 6.35 6.85
C LEU A 62 4.19 6.76 7.85
N THR A 63 5.41 6.22 7.70
CA THR A 63 6.57 6.62 8.50
C THR A 63 6.88 8.11 8.34
N GLN A 64 6.86 8.62 7.10
CA GLN A 64 7.11 10.03 6.80
C GLN A 64 5.99 10.96 7.30
N VAL A 65 4.70 10.61 7.14
CA VAL A 65 3.62 11.51 7.60
C VAL A 65 3.47 11.48 9.12
N SER A 66 3.72 10.31 9.75
CA SER A 66 3.64 10.15 11.21
C SER A 66 4.79 10.85 11.94
N THR A 67 5.87 11.20 11.24
CA THR A 67 7.00 11.97 11.78
C THR A 67 6.89 13.48 11.53
N VAL A 68 5.91 13.94 10.73
CA VAL A 68 5.76 15.36 10.33
C VAL A 68 4.63 16.07 11.11
N GLN A 69 4.30 15.62 12.32
CA GLN A 69 3.55 16.46 13.27
C GLN A 69 4.37 16.75 14.53
N PRO A 70 5.05 17.91 14.62
CA PRO A 70 4.77 18.73 15.78
C PRO A 70 3.28 19.05 15.69
N HIS A 71 2.49 18.61 16.67
CA HIS A 71 1.13 19.10 16.83
C HIS A 71 1.09 20.61 16.61
N GLU A 72 -0.02 21.14 16.09
CA GLU A 72 -0.31 22.57 16.00
C GLU A 72 -0.45 23.23 17.41
N GLY A 73 0.50 22.99 18.32
CA GLY A 73 0.60 23.60 19.63
C GLY A 73 1.11 25.04 19.63
N SER A 74 1.27 25.67 18.47
CA SER A 74 1.53 27.10 18.39
C SER A 74 0.26 27.94 18.22
N CYS A 75 -0.93 27.35 18.31
CA CYS A 75 -2.15 28.08 18.67
C CYS A 75 -2.16 28.43 20.16
N TYR A 76 -1.20 29.25 20.60
CA TYR A 76 -1.30 30.04 21.84
C TYR A 76 -0.90 31.52 21.63
N ALA A 77 -0.88 32.00 20.38
CA ALA A 77 -0.49 33.38 20.09
C ALA A 77 -1.45 34.17 19.19
N ALA A 78 -2.73 33.78 19.12
CA ALA A 78 -3.74 34.68 18.56
C ALA A 78 -5.15 34.34 19.07
N SER A 79 -5.52 34.90 20.22
CA SER A 79 -6.84 35.52 20.29
C SER A 79 -6.74 36.87 19.56
N PRO A 80 -7.64 37.20 18.60
CA PRO A 80 -7.70 38.54 18.03
C PRO A 80 -8.29 39.48 19.10
N GLY A 81 -7.47 39.88 20.07
CA GLY A 81 -7.94 40.66 21.22
C GLY A 81 -6.93 40.95 22.33
N THR A 82 -5.68 40.48 22.28
CA THR A 82 -4.72 40.71 23.39
C THR A 82 -3.33 41.22 22.98
N CYS A 83 -3.17 41.77 21.78
CA CYS A 83 -2.04 42.68 21.49
C CYS A 83 -2.39 44.12 21.89
N ALA A 84 -2.72 44.32 23.16
CA ALA A 84 -2.85 45.63 23.77
C ALA A 84 -2.32 45.54 25.20
N VAL A 85 -1.01 45.57 25.35
CA VAL A 85 -0.39 46.13 26.55
C VAL A 85 0.44 47.31 26.08
N THR A 86 -0.25 48.43 26.06
CA THR A 86 0.32 49.76 26.16
C THR A 86 1.05 49.93 27.50
N HIS A 87 1.96 50.90 27.49
CA HIS A 87 2.50 51.68 28.61
C HIS A 87 3.85 51.28 29.24
N GLU A 88 4.80 52.18 28.94
CA GLU A 88 5.89 52.76 29.76
C GLU A 88 7.22 52.02 29.87
#